data_AF-A0A7C5Q370-F1
#
_entry.id   AF-A0A7C5Q370-F1
#
_cell.length_a   1.000
_cell.length_b   1.000
_cell.length_c   1.000
_cell.angle_alpha   90.00
_cell.angle_beta   90.00
_cell.angle_gamma   90.00
#
_symmetry.space_group_name_H-M   'P 1'
#
loop_
_entity.id
_entity.type
_entity.pdbx_description
1 polymer ?
#
loop_
_entity_poly.entity_id
_entity_poly.type
_entity_poly.pdbx_seq_one_letter_code
_entity_poly.pdbx_strand_id
1 'polypeptide(L)'
;MNKLLKLLLVFSAVMLLAVTPALAEQGVGTSPYVAHLLTSGLNVGSLAPGQSFWYSYSQSDLGASAIQSIVLNLVFKPGDSRTARQVTFDVYTFEQVKIFLEKGSGGARKTGGGQLVSSDYDPDTGERLWAGALDADEIYYIHIQNKSGLTVDYHLTALSQQNALPASPPGGAITASTSAAVASRPAATASKSPLPPLDSNAAGASEWLMAAQAVQGLSAEEAAAWLKNAAELGWLPGAGSAQSAGAAPASPGQGREKLETETAPANAPAPPAAADNSIYPPEALPLLPKNVNRLAPHAEHWYTFLSDDLDDDLFEEMSLTLFHTPGEGNIANHVNFELFTGDQYQIWTRGTPDDVRNFGAGSQVSRDNDPNTGERIWRGTIVDGDRYYIKVKNDSDLWVDYYLMTGDIINAELGDMRPTYPAGKSLLPAEQIIDVQLPPATTQEPAGASIAHPLTIKAGKHQDWLGAGEDVWFAFRFQNFEQLEPEIRRYTMYLTESPGEGYVANHVNLEVYTYPQLNLWLRGDGALMEPFGVGSREEYNKVNNTQEFVWEGPLVSNSTYFLRVRNDSDSGIFYKLDIQKR
;
A
#
# COMPACT_ATOMS: atom_id res chain seq x y z
N MET A 1 0.52 28.04 -75.54
CA MET A 1 0.44 27.77 -74.07
C MET A 1 1.14 26.45 -73.80
N ASN A 2 2.34 26.51 -73.20
CA ASN A 2 3.32 25.43 -73.18
C ASN A 2 2.83 24.20 -72.39
N LYS A 3 3.16 23.00 -72.90
CA LYS A 3 2.83 21.71 -72.26
C LYS A 3 3.31 21.64 -70.80
N LEU A 4 4.39 22.33 -70.47
CA LEU A 4 4.92 22.44 -69.11
C LEU A 4 3.94 23.14 -68.14
N LEU A 5 3.24 24.19 -68.59
CA LEU A 5 2.28 24.94 -67.78
C LEU A 5 1.01 24.11 -67.51
N LYS A 6 0.59 23.30 -68.50
CA LYS A 6 -0.53 22.35 -68.31
C LYS A 6 -0.17 21.22 -67.35
N LEU A 7 1.07 20.71 -67.38
CA LEU A 7 1.51 19.67 -66.46
C LEU A 7 1.59 20.21 -65.01
N LEU A 8 2.08 21.44 -64.82
CA LEU A 8 2.17 22.06 -63.49
C LEU A 8 0.78 22.37 -62.90
N LEU A 9 -0.17 22.81 -63.73
CA LEU A 9 -1.55 23.04 -63.29
C LEU A 9 -2.27 21.74 -62.90
N VAL A 10 -2.03 20.65 -63.64
CA VAL A 10 -2.59 19.33 -63.29
C VAL A 10 -1.94 18.78 -62.03
N PHE A 11 -0.62 18.95 -61.86
CA PHE A 11 0.07 18.50 -60.65
C PHE A 11 -0.34 19.30 -59.41
N SER A 12 -0.54 20.62 -59.53
CA SER A 12 -1.12 21.44 -58.45
C SER A 12 -2.58 21.09 -58.16
N ALA A 13 -3.39 20.78 -59.18
CA ALA A 13 -4.78 20.36 -58.97
C ALA A 13 -4.87 18.98 -58.30
N VAL A 14 -3.99 18.04 -58.63
CA VAL A 14 -3.92 16.72 -57.99
C VAL A 14 -3.36 16.80 -56.56
N MET A 15 -2.40 17.70 -56.30
CA MET A 15 -1.92 17.96 -54.94
C MET A 15 -2.95 18.70 -54.07
N LEU A 16 -3.79 19.58 -54.65
CA LEU A 16 -4.90 20.21 -53.90
C LEU A 16 -6.07 19.24 -53.64
N LEU A 17 -6.22 18.17 -54.40
CA LEU A 17 -7.28 17.16 -54.20
C LEU A 17 -6.87 16.02 -53.24
N ALA A 18 -5.61 15.94 -52.82
CA ALA A 18 -5.13 14.93 -51.88
C ALA A 18 -5.14 15.38 -50.40
N VAL A 19 -5.59 16.61 -50.11
CA VAL A 19 -5.70 17.15 -48.74
C VAL A 19 -7.11 17.71 -48.54
N THR A 20 -8.13 16.90 -48.77
CA THR A 20 -9.41 17.13 -48.09
C THR A 20 -9.26 16.55 -46.69
N PRO A 21 -9.15 17.36 -45.61
CA PRO A 21 -9.37 16.83 -44.28
C PRO A 21 -10.76 16.19 -44.33
N ALA A 22 -10.86 14.90 -44.03
CA ALA A 22 -12.14 14.28 -43.78
C ALA A 22 -12.85 15.19 -42.78
N LEU A 23 -13.99 15.76 -43.18
CA LEU A 23 -14.93 16.36 -42.24
C LEU A 23 -15.34 15.22 -41.31
N ALA A 24 -14.58 15.02 -40.25
CA ALA A 24 -14.98 14.20 -39.13
C ALA A 24 -16.26 14.85 -38.63
N GLU A 25 -17.38 14.12 -38.72
CA GLU A 25 -18.57 14.47 -37.93
C GLU A 25 -18.08 14.80 -36.52
N GLN A 26 -18.47 15.94 -35.98
CA GLN A 26 -18.20 16.30 -34.58
C GLN A 26 -18.97 15.32 -33.70
N GLY A 27 -18.44 14.11 -33.58
CA GLY A 27 -18.96 13.06 -32.73
C GLY A 27 -18.89 13.50 -31.29
N VAL A 28 -19.82 12.99 -30.48
CA VAL A 28 -19.75 13.12 -29.03
C VAL A 28 -18.37 12.66 -28.55
N GLY A 29 -17.78 13.39 -27.60
CA GLY A 29 -16.45 13.15 -27.06
C GLY A 29 -15.28 13.69 -27.89
N THR A 30 -15.50 14.31 -29.05
CA THR A 30 -14.39 14.83 -29.87
C THR A 30 -13.73 16.10 -29.34
N SER A 31 -14.40 16.84 -28.45
CA SER A 31 -13.84 18.02 -27.78
C SER A 31 -14.46 18.18 -26.39
N PRO A 32 -13.86 19.01 -25.51
CA PRO A 32 -14.43 19.27 -24.19
C PRO A 32 -15.86 19.84 -24.23
N TYR A 33 -16.22 20.60 -25.27
CA TYR A 33 -17.57 21.18 -25.40
C TYR A 33 -18.66 20.17 -25.71
N VAL A 34 -18.29 19.01 -26.26
CA VAL A 34 -19.19 17.89 -26.53
C VAL A 34 -18.72 16.65 -25.80
N ALA A 35 -18.06 16.82 -24.65
CA ALA A 35 -17.59 15.71 -23.83
C ALA A 35 -18.77 14.80 -23.47
N HIS A 36 -18.52 13.49 -23.50
CA HIS A 36 -19.53 12.53 -23.09
C HIS A 36 -19.65 12.55 -21.56
N LEU A 37 -20.87 12.45 -21.03
CA LEU A 37 -21.03 12.34 -19.59
C LEU A 37 -20.44 11.02 -19.10
N LEU A 38 -19.52 11.08 -18.13
CA LEU A 38 -19.06 9.90 -17.42
C LEU A 38 -20.07 9.56 -16.34
N THR A 39 -20.69 8.39 -16.45
CA THR A 39 -21.55 7.87 -15.40
C THR A 39 -20.76 6.93 -14.50
N SER A 40 -21.22 6.73 -13.26
CA SER A 40 -20.71 5.66 -12.41
C SER A 40 -20.85 4.30 -13.12
N GLY A 41 -19.84 3.44 -12.97
CA GLY A 41 -19.78 2.14 -13.65
C GLY A 41 -18.91 2.12 -14.91
N LEU A 42 -19.24 1.21 -15.83
CA LEU A 42 -18.41 0.83 -16.98
C LEU A 42 -18.70 1.70 -18.22
N ASN A 43 -17.73 2.50 -18.64
CA ASN A 43 -17.79 3.30 -19.86
C ASN A 43 -16.88 2.65 -20.91
N VAL A 44 -17.41 2.23 -22.05
CA VAL A 44 -16.65 1.52 -23.09
C VAL A 44 -16.48 2.38 -24.34
N GLY A 45 -15.36 2.22 -25.04
CA GLY A 45 -15.10 2.91 -26.30
C GLY A 45 -13.97 2.29 -27.10
N SER A 46 -13.72 2.85 -28.28
CA SER A 46 -12.62 2.46 -29.18
C SER A 46 -11.99 3.72 -29.75
N LEU A 47 -10.65 3.76 -29.77
CA LEU A 47 -9.88 4.87 -30.30
C LEU A 47 -9.02 4.39 -31.45
N ALA A 48 -9.24 4.93 -32.65
CA ALA A 48 -8.32 4.71 -33.77
C ALA A 48 -6.95 5.38 -33.50
N PRO A 49 -5.90 5.05 -34.27
CA PRO A 49 -4.58 5.66 -34.13
C PRO A 49 -4.64 7.20 -34.17
N GLY A 50 -4.06 7.84 -33.15
CA GLY A 50 -4.02 9.30 -33.01
C GLY A 50 -5.32 9.96 -32.55
N GLN A 51 -6.39 9.18 -32.31
CA GLN A 51 -7.64 9.72 -31.80
C GLN A 51 -7.60 9.96 -30.29
N SER A 52 -8.52 10.81 -29.84
CA SER A 52 -8.76 11.07 -28.43
C SER A 52 -10.25 11.23 -28.15
N PHE A 53 -10.64 11.03 -26.90
CA PHE A 53 -12.03 11.14 -26.48
C PHE A 53 -12.13 11.87 -25.13
N TRP A 54 -13.15 12.69 -25.00
CA TRP A 54 -13.42 13.52 -23.84
C TRP A 54 -14.63 12.99 -23.08
N TYR A 55 -14.44 12.78 -21.77
CA TYR A 55 -15.53 12.65 -20.82
C TYR A 55 -15.61 13.87 -19.92
N SER A 56 -16.79 14.18 -19.38
CA SER A 56 -17.00 15.15 -18.32
C SER A 56 -17.75 14.51 -17.16
N TYR A 57 -17.50 14.95 -15.93
CA TYR A 57 -18.21 14.47 -14.75
C TYR A 57 -18.19 15.49 -13.62
N SER A 58 -19.20 15.40 -12.76
CA SER A 58 -19.29 16.08 -11.47
C SER A 58 -19.51 15.06 -10.36
N GLN A 59 -19.39 15.50 -9.10
CA GLN A 59 -19.71 14.66 -7.95
C GLN A 59 -21.13 14.09 -8.02
N SER A 60 -22.10 14.90 -8.45
CA SER A 60 -23.50 14.49 -8.60
C SER A 60 -23.72 13.43 -9.68
N ASP A 61 -22.95 13.47 -10.77
CA ASP A 61 -23.08 12.51 -11.88
C ASP A 61 -22.65 11.10 -11.49
N LEU A 62 -21.81 10.98 -10.45
CA LEU A 62 -21.33 9.72 -9.91
C LEU A 62 -22.28 9.12 -8.85
N GLY A 63 -23.37 9.82 -8.52
CA GLY A 63 -24.45 9.28 -7.69
C GLY A 63 -24.19 9.26 -6.19
N ALA A 64 -23.19 9.99 -5.67
CA ALA A 64 -22.97 10.09 -4.22
C ALA A 64 -22.88 11.54 -3.72
N SER A 65 -23.57 11.81 -2.62
CA SER A 65 -23.78 13.15 -2.05
C SER A 65 -22.65 13.64 -1.13
N ALA A 66 -21.58 12.86 -0.97
CA ALA A 66 -20.46 13.15 -0.07
C ALA A 66 -19.16 12.43 -0.50
N ILE A 67 -18.91 12.35 -1.80
CA ILE A 67 -17.66 11.79 -2.33
C ILE A 67 -16.52 12.75 -2.04
N GLN A 68 -15.48 12.30 -1.33
CA GLN A 68 -14.28 13.11 -1.14
C GLN A 68 -13.22 12.82 -2.20
N SER A 69 -13.22 11.62 -2.77
CA SER A 69 -12.27 11.21 -3.80
C SER A 69 -12.87 10.24 -4.82
N ILE A 70 -12.27 10.20 -6.01
CA ILE A 70 -12.62 9.28 -7.08
C ILE A 70 -11.39 8.44 -7.45
N VAL A 71 -11.64 7.20 -7.86
CA VAL A 71 -10.67 6.36 -8.57
C VAL A 71 -11.13 6.17 -10.00
N LEU A 72 -10.29 6.56 -10.95
CA LEU A 72 -10.43 6.33 -12.37
C LEU A 72 -9.54 5.16 -12.79
N ASN A 73 -10.15 4.14 -13.39
CA ASN A 73 -9.43 3.00 -13.94
C ASN A 73 -9.71 2.85 -15.44
N LEU A 74 -8.68 3.03 -16.26
CA LEU A 74 -8.71 2.81 -17.70
C LEU A 74 -8.02 1.48 -18.02
N VAL A 75 -8.81 0.48 -18.40
CA VAL A 75 -8.32 -0.81 -18.92
C VAL A 75 -8.47 -0.82 -20.43
N PHE A 76 -7.47 -1.27 -21.16
CA PHE A 76 -7.49 -1.25 -22.62
C PHE A 76 -6.66 -2.38 -23.23
N LYS A 77 -6.91 -2.72 -24.49
CA LYS A 77 -6.19 -3.79 -25.20
C LYS A 77 -5.21 -3.21 -26.21
N PRO A 78 -3.94 -2.97 -25.84
CA PRO A 78 -2.96 -2.38 -26.74
C PRO A 78 -2.43 -3.35 -27.80
N GLY A 79 -2.57 -4.67 -27.60
CA GLY A 79 -1.99 -5.71 -28.47
C GLY A 79 -0.48 -5.89 -28.33
N ASP A 80 0.24 -4.93 -27.75
CA ASP A 80 1.64 -5.08 -27.31
C ASP A 80 2.02 -4.06 -26.21
N SER A 81 3.11 -4.34 -25.48
CA SER A 81 3.58 -3.53 -24.35
C SER A 81 4.15 -2.15 -24.71
N ARG A 82 4.56 -1.91 -25.97
CA ARG A 82 4.99 -0.57 -26.42
C ARG A 82 3.77 0.30 -26.66
N THR A 83 2.74 -0.26 -27.27
CA THR A 83 1.44 0.37 -27.49
C THR A 83 0.77 0.72 -26.16
N ALA A 84 0.94 -0.10 -25.12
CA ALA A 84 0.48 0.18 -23.76
C ALA A 84 0.93 1.55 -23.22
N ARG A 85 2.18 1.94 -23.53
CA ARG A 85 2.76 3.22 -23.08
C ARG A 85 2.22 4.44 -23.83
N GLN A 86 1.54 4.23 -24.96
CA GLN A 86 1.08 5.28 -25.86
C GLN A 86 -0.41 5.62 -25.71
N VAL A 87 -1.16 4.79 -24.99
CA VAL A 87 -2.52 5.11 -24.56
C VAL A 87 -2.41 5.78 -23.20
N THR A 88 -3.04 6.94 -23.00
CA THR A 88 -3.00 7.71 -21.74
C THR A 88 -4.36 8.35 -21.46
N PHE A 89 -4.60 8.78 -20.23
CA PHE A 89 -5.64 9.77 -19.95
C PHE A 89 -5.12 10.86 -19.02
N ASP A 90 -5.62 12.08 -19.22
CA ASP A 90 -5.34 13.25 -18.38
C ASP A 90 -6.64 13.76 -17.76
N VAL A 91 -6.57 14.27 -16.53
CA VAL A 91 -7.72 14.83 -15.79
C VAL A 91 -7.55 16.34 -15.66
N TYR A 92 -8.62 17.07 -15.97
CA TYR A 92 -8.63 18.53 -15.96
C TYR A 92 -9.81 19.07 -15.17
N THR A 93 -9.63 20.20 -14.51
CA THR A 93 -10.76 21.05 -14.10
C THR A 93 -11.31 21.87 -15.27
N PHE A 94 -12.50 22.44 -15.12
CA PHE A 94 -13.06 23.34 -16.13
C PHE A 94 -12.14 24.52 -16.48
N GLU A 95 -11.51 25.16 -15.49
CA GLU A 95 -10.58 26.27 -15.75
C GLU A 95 -9.33 25.81 -16.51
N GLN A 96 -8.80 24.63 -16.18
CA GLN A 96 -7.67 24.06 -16.91
C GLN A 96 -8.02 23.71 -18.36
N VAL A 97 -9.25 23.24 -18.62
CA VAL A 97 -9.76 23.00 -19.99
C VAL A 97 -9.81 24.29 -20.80
N LYS A 98 -10.19 25.44 -20.20
CA LYS A 98 -10.13 26.73 -20.93
C LYS A 98 -8.71 27.04 -21.38
N ILE A 99 -7.74 26.88 -20.48
CA ILE A 99 -6.32 27.08 -20.80
C ILE A 99 -5.86 26.09 -21.88
N PHE A 100 -6.32 24.83 -21.82
CA PHE A 100 -6.02 23.81 -22.81
C PHE A 100 -6.54 24.22 -24.20
N LEU A 101 -7.74 24.78 -24.28
CA LEU A 101 -8.33 25.22 -25.54
C LEU A 101 -7.63 26.46 -26.10
N GLU A 102 -7.14 27.36 -25.23
CA GLU A 102 -6.42 28.57 -25.65
C GLU A 102 -4.98 28.28 -26.09
N LYS A 103 -4.26 27.40 -25.36
CA LYS A 103 -2.81 27.21 -25.50
C LYS A 103 -2.42 25.84 -26.05
N GLY A 104 -3.37 24.94 -26.22
CA GLY A 104 -3.13 23.53 -26.56
C GLY A 104 -2.69 22.70 -25.35
N SER A 105 -2.45 21.41 -25.60
CA SER A 105 -2.14 20.41 -24.57
C SER A 105 -0.88 20.71 -23.74
N GLY A 106 0.10 21.42 -24.30
CA GLY A 106 1.33 21.79 -23.59
C GLY A 106 1.19 23.01 -22.66
N GLY A 107 0.07 23.73 -22.72
CA GLY A 107 -0.12 24.98 -21.98
C GLY A 107 -0.98 24.89 -20.72
N ALA A 108 -1.77 23.82 -20.56
CA ALA A 108 -2.60 23.60 -19.39
C ALA A 108 -1.90 22.69 -18.37
N ARG A 109 -1.82 23.15 -17.11
CA ARG A 109 -1.48 22.27 -15.99
C ARG A 109 -2.68 21.36 -15.76
N LYS A 110 -2.46 20.05 -15.81
CA LYS A 110 -3.49 19.04 -15.52
C LYS A 110 -3.61 18.82 -14.01
N THR A 111 -4.80 18.46 -13.54
CA THR A 111 -5.03 18.01 -12.16
C THR A 111 -4.32 16.68 -11.92
N GLY A 112 -4.30 15.80 -12.92
CA GLY A 112 -3.60 14.53 -12.83
C GLY A 112 -3.60 13.77 -14.15
N GLY A 113 -3.07 12.55 -14.12
CA GLY A 113 -3.08 11.66 -15.27
C GLY A 113 -2.97 10.20 -14.86
N GLY A 114 -3.53 9.32 -15.67
CA GLY A 114 -3.50 7.89 -15.44
C GLY A 114 -2.08 7.34 -15.44
N GLN A 115 -1.65 6.80 -14.30
CA GLN A 115 -0.37 6.11 -14.17
C GLN A 115 -0.50 4.69 -14.68
N LEU A 116 0.48 4.22 -15.44
CA LEU A 116 0.48 2.84 -15.93
C LEU A 116 0.63 1.90 -14.74
N VAL A 117 -0.30 0.97 -14.62
CA VAL A 117 -0.28 -0.10 -13.61
C VAL A 117 -0.31 -1.45 -14.34
N SER A 118 0.39 -2.43 -13.78
CA SER A 118 0.47 -3.79 -14.32
C SER A 118 -0.18 -4.72 -13.30
N SER A 119 -1.51 -4.75 -13.27
CA SER A 119 -2.24 -5.54 -12.25
C SER A 119 -2.47 -6.99 -12.64
N ASP A 120 -2.63 -7.31 -13.94
CA ASP A 120 -3.08 -8.63 -14.39
C ASP A 120 -1.99 -9.49 -15.05
N TYR A 121 -0.79 -8.94 -15.26
CA TYR A 121 0.33 -9.60 -15.97
C TYR A 121 -0.02 -10.08 -17.39
N ASP A 122 -1.10 -9.58 -17.99
CA ASP A 122 -1.48 -9.88 -19.36
C ASP A 122 -0.75 -8.90 -20.31
N PRO A 123 0.19 -9.38 -21.15
CA PRO A 123 0.91 -8.50 -22.08
C PRO A 123 -0.01 -7.84 -23.13
N ASP A 124 -1.22 -8.36 -23.33
CA ASP A 124 -2.20 -7.85 -24.28
C ASP A 124 -3.17 -6.83 -23.66
N THR A 125 -3.08 -6.59 -22.34
CA THR A 125 -3.90 -5.65 -21.59
C THR A 125 -3.03 -4.56 -20.97
N GLY A 126 -3.48 -3.32 -21.07
CA GLY A 126 -2.87 -2.17 -20.40
C GLY A 126 -3.86 -1.57 -19.42
N GLU A 127 -3.37 -1.16 -18.26
CA GLU A 127 -4.21 -0.52 -17.24
C GLU A 127 -3.58 0.80 -16.81
N ARG A 128 -4.42 1.82 -16.61
CA ARG A 128 -4.03 3.08 -16.02
C ARG A 128 -4.96 3.48 -14.90
N LEU A 129 -4.36 3.87 -13.79
CA LEU A 129 -5.09 4.27 -12.60
C LEU A 129 -4.76 5.72 -12.22
N TRP A 130 -5.78 6.44 -11.80
CA TRP A 130 -5.63 7.74 -11.15
C TRP A 130 -6.63 7.83 -10.00
N ALA A 131 -6.19 8.40 -8.87
CA ALA A 131 -7.05 8.72 -7.75
C ALA A 131 -6.85 10.18 -7.38
N GLY A 132 -7.91 10.87 -6.99
CA GLY A 132 -7.83 12.26 -6.57
C GLY A 132 -9.09 12.76 -5.88
N ALA A 133 -8.95 13.85 -5.13
CA ALA A 133 -10.07 14.51 -4.48
C ALA A 133 -10.99 15.20 -5.51
N LEU A 134 -12.27 15.35 -5.14
CA LEU A 134 -13.25 16.09 -5.94
C LEU A 134 -13.83 17.25 -5.13
N ASP A 135 -13.83 18.44 -5.72
CA ASP A 135 -14.60 19.57 -5.22
C ASP A 135 -16.08 19.42 -5.61
N ALA A 136 -16.97 19.62 -4.64
CA ALA A 136 -18.40 19.33 -4.78
C ALA A 136 -19.09 20.14 -5.90
N ASP A 137 -18.60 21.36 -6.16
CA ASP A 137 -19.19 22.30 -7.12
C ASP A 137 -18.40 22.37 -8.44
N GLU A 138 -17.42 21.48 -8.65
CA GLU A 138 -16.56 21.52 -9.84
C GLU A 138 -16.91 20.43 -10.87
N ILE A 139 -16.73 20.77 -12.15
CA ILE A 139 -16.84 19.83 -13.27
C ILE A 139 -15.43 19.48 -13.73
N TYR A 140 -15.16 18.18 -13.78
CA TYR A 140 -13.91 17.61 -14.24
C TYR A 140 -14.07 17.02 -15.63
N TYR A 141 -12.94 16.95 -16.35
CA TYR A 141 -12.86 16.41 -17.70
C TYR A 141 -11.75 15.36 -17.78
N ILE A 142 -12.02 14.26 -18.48
CA ILE A 142 -11.05 13.21 -18.77
C ILE A 142 -10.75 13.23 -20.25
N HIS A 143 -9.48 13.37 -20.60
CA HIS A 143 -9.00 13.32 -21.99
C HIS A 143 -8.25 12.01 -22.22
N ILE A 144 -8.92 11.01 -22.80
CA ILE A 144 -8.28 9.75 -23.20
C ILE A 144 -7.62 9.93 -24.56
N GLN A 145 -6.38 9.52 -24.70
CA GLN A 145 -5.58 9.70 -25.90
C GLN A 145 -4.99 8.35 -26.33
N ASN A 146 -5.17 7.99 -27.61
CA ASN A 146 -4.45 6.89 -28.23
C ASN A 146 -3.37 7.46 -29.16
N LYS A 147 -2.12 7.54 -28.66
CA LYS A 147 -0.98 7.99 -29.48
C LYS A 147 -0.30 6.83 -30.21
N SER A 148 -0.90 5.65 -30.19
CA SER A 148 -0.33 4.48 -30.84
C SER A 148 -0.67 4.39 -32.32
N GLY A 149 0.01 3.46 -32.99
CA GLY A 149 -0.26 3.11 -34.38
C GLY A 149 -1.41 2.11 -34.56
N LEU A 150 -2.06 1.67 -33.48
CA LEU A 150 -3.11 0.65 -33.48
C LEU A 150 -4.44 1.21 -32.94
N THR A 151 -5.55 0.64 -33.38
CA THR A 151 -6.85 0.90 -32.73
C THR A 151 -6.87 0.23 -31.37
N VAL A 152 -7.38 0.92 -30.36
CA VAL A 152 -7.43 0.43 -28.99
C VAL A 152 -8.86 0.48 -28.48
N ASP A 153 -9.38 -0.68 -28.09
CA ASP A 153 -10.62 -0.78 -27.32
C ASP A 153 -10.30 -0.55 -25.84
N TYR A 154 -11.13 0.25 -25.17
CA TYR A 154 -10.93 0.62 -23.78
C TYR A 154 -12.23 0.58 -22.97
N HIS A 155 -12.04 0.36 -21.67
CA HIS A 155 -13.04 0.45 -20.62
C HIS A 155 -12.53 1.46 -19.58
N LEU A 156 -13.35 2.44 -19.23
CA LEU A 156 -13.10 3.42 -18.19
C LEU A 156 -14.13 3.24 -17.08
N THR A 157 -13.65 2.98 -15.86
CA THR A 157 -14.50 2.89 -14.66
C THR A 157 -14.19 4.06 -13.73
N ALA A 158 -15.27 4.66 -13.20
CA ALA A 158 -15.22 5.70 -12.20
C ALA A 158 -15.84 5.18 -10.90
N LEU A 159 -15.03 5.08 -9.85
CA LEU A 159 -15.43 4.61 -8.53
C LEU A 159 -15.34 5.76 -7.53
N SER A 160 -16.48 6.15 -6.97
CA SER A 160 -16.54 7.11 -5.88
C SER A 160 -16.09 6.47 -4.56
N GLN A 161 -15.22 7.13 -3.83
CA GLN A 161 -14.86 6.74 -2.46
C GLN A 161 -15.49 7.70 -1.46
N GLN A 162 -16.30 7.14 -0.55
CA GLN A 162 -16.75 7.83 0.64
C GLN A 162 -15.77 7.52 1.77
N ASN A 163 -15.00 8.51 2.22
CA ASN A 163 -14.35 8.40 3.52
C ASN A 163 -15.46 8.30 4.57
N ALA A 164 -15.63 7.11 5.14
CA ALA A 164 -16.57 6.89 6.22
C ALA A 164 -16.04 7.58 7.48
N LEU A 165 -16.43 8.83 7.71
CA LEU A 165 -16.41 9.39 9.06
C LEU A 165 -17.30 8.50 9.95
N PRO A 166 -16.82 8.01 11.11
CA PRO A 166 -17.72 7.41 12.08
C PRO A 166 -18.70 8.49 12.54
N ALA A 167 -19.99 8.27 12.28
CA ALA A 167 -21.05 9.13 12.79
C ALA A 167 -20.89 9.24 14.31
N SER A 168 -20.66 10.46 14.81
CA SER A 168 -20.63 10.72 16.24
C SER A 168 -21.98 10.29 16.84
N PRO A 169 -22.00 9.51 17.94
CA PRO A 169 -23.26 9.16 18.60
C PRO A 169 -23.97 10.44 19.06
N PRO A 170 -25.31 10.52 18.97
CA PRO A 170 -26.03 11.70 19.41
C PRO A 170 -25.81 11.90 20.91
N GLY A 171 -25.11 12.98 21.25
CA GLY A 171 -24.83 13.38 22.63
C GLY A 171 -26.13 13.62 23.38
N GLY A 172 -26.44 12.74 24.33
CA GLY A 172 -27.50 12.92 25.30
C GLY A 172 -27.14 14.04 26.27
N ALA A 173 -27.94 15.10 26.27
CA ALA A 173 -27.87 16.17 27.24
C ALA A 173 -28.14 15.64 28.67
N ILE A 174 -27.28 16.05 29.59
CA ILE A 174 -27.33 15.73 31.01
C ILE A 174 -28.28 16.72 31.69
N THR A 175 -29.38 16.23 32.29
CA THR A 175 -30.13 16.96 33.33
C THR A 175 -30.52 16.01 34.46
N ALA A 176 -30.27 16.45 35.70
CA ALA A 176 -30.36 15.67 36.92
C ALA A 176 -31.71 15.80 37.66
N SER A 177 -32.10 14.69 38.34
CA SER A 177 -32.98 14.57 39.54
C SER A 177 -34.48 14.95 39.37
N THR A 178 -35.51 14.29 39.94
CA THR A 178 -35.68 13.40 41.12
C THR A 178 -37.09 12.74 41.08
N SER A 179 -37.25 11.53 41.66
CA SER A 179 -38.42 10.87 42.28
C SER A 179 -39.87 10.96 41.71
N ALA A 180 -40.48 9.80 41.40
CA ALA A 180 -41.61 9.18 42.15
C ALA A 180 -42.33 8.06 41.33
N ALA A 181 -42.73 7.00 42.03
CA ALA A 181 -43.38 5.78 41.53
C ALA A 181 -44.90 5.90 41.29
N VAL A 182 -45.46 5.19 40.29
CA VAL A 182 -46.78 4.51 40.32
C VAL A 182 -46.82 3.39 39.27
N ALA A 183 -47.44 2.26 39.64
CA ALA A 183 -47.60 1.00 38.91
C ALA A 183 -48.69 1.02 37.80
N SER A 184 -48.57 0.12 36.81
CA SER A 184 -49.57 -0.93 36.42
C SER A 184 -49.50 -1.36 34.94
N ARG A 185 -49.35 -2.68 34.75
CA ARG A 185 -49.55 -3.63 33.59
C ARG A 185 -50.67 -3.30 32.55
N PRO A 186 -50.82 -4.05 31.41
CA PRO A 186 -50.23 -5.35 31.06
C PRO A 186 -49.65 -5.54 29.62
N ALA A 187 -49.05 -6.73 29.48
CA ALA A 187 -48.45 -7.34 28.30
C ALA A 187 -49.44 -7.68 27.16
N ALA A 188 -48.95 -7.56 25.92
CA ALA A 188 -49.45 -8.28 24.76
C ALA A 188 -48.33 -9.21 24.25
N THR A 189 -48.55 -10.50 24.41
CA THR A 189 -47.80 -11.59 23.80
C THR A 189 -48.05 -11.63 22.29
N ALA A 190 -47.00 -11.50 21.48
CA ALA A 190 -47.01 -11.90 20.08
C ALA A 190 -45.79 -12.80 19.81
N SER A 191 -46.06 -14.09 19.66
CA SER A 191 -45.13 -15.09 19.16
C SER A 191 -44.71 -14.77 17.73
N LYS A 192 -43.40 -14.70 17.48
CA LYS A 192 -42.83 -14.96 16.16
C LYS A 192 -41.70 -15.97 16.32
N SER A 193 -41.92 -17.16 15.77
CA SER A 193 -40.91 -18.20 15.64
C SER A 193 -39.73 -17.69 14.79
N PRO A 194 -38.49 -18.09 15.11
CA PRO A 194 -37.32 -17.71 14.34
C PRO A 194 -37.25 -18.50 13.02
N LEU A 195 -36.88 -17.80 11.94
CA LEU A 195 -36.44 -18.41 10.68
C LEU A 195 -35.17 -19.25 10.92
N PRO A 196 -34.98 -20.35 10.18
CA PRO A 196 -33.75 -21.14 10.29
C PRO A 196 -32.55 -20.36 9.72
N PRO A 197 -31.32 -20.64 10.20
CA PRO A 197 -30.11 -20.02 9.66
C PRO A 197 -29.88 -20.50 8.22
N LEU A 198 -29.55 -19.58 7.32
CA LEU A 198 -29.01 -19.92 6.01
C LEU A 198 -27.58 -20.43 6.19
N ASP A 199 -27.32 -21.66 5.72
CA ASP A 199 -25.98 -22.23 5.61
C ASP A 199 -25.13 -21.39 4.64
N SER A 200 -24.03 -20.83 5.14
CA SER A 200 -23.13 -19.93 4.42
C SER A 200 -22.11 -20.64 3.51
N ASN A 201 -22.45 -21.83 2.97
CA ASN A 201 -21.53 -22.64 2.14
C ASN A 201 -22.12 -23.05 0.78
N ALA A 202 -23.13 -22.35 0.27
CA ALA A 202 -23.64 -22.58 -1.08
C ALA A 202 -23.01 -21.62 -2.09
N ALA A 203 -22.41 -22.16 -3.15
CA ALA A 203 -21.78 -21.44 -4.26
C ALA A 203 -22.68 -20.42 -5.01
N GLY A 204 -23.97 -20.29 -4.65
CA GLY A 204 -24.90 -19.31 -5.21
C GLY A 204 -25.11 -18.05 -4.37
N ALA A 205 -24.50 -17.92 -3.18
CA ALA A 205 -24.69 -16.75 -2.31
C ALA A 205 -24.15 -15.45 -2.93
N SER A 206 -23.02 -15.53 -3.65
CA SER A 206 -22.37 -14.41 -4.33
C SER A 206 -23.19 -13.89 -5.51
N GLU A 207 -23.87 -14.79 -6.24
CA GLU A 207 -24.68 -14.46 -7.42
C GLU A 207 -26.00 -13.78 -7.03
N TRP A 208 -26.63 -14.24 -5.94
CA TRP A 208 -27.79 -13.56 -5.37
C TRP A 208 -27.45 -12.19 -4.77
N LEU A 209 -26.25 -12.02 -4.23
CA LEU A 209 -25.78 -10.73 -3.73
C LEU A 209 -25.60 -9.71 -4.87
N MET A 210 -25.01 -10.13 -6.01
CA MET A 210 -24.88 -9.27 -7.19
C MET A 210 -26.24 -8.91 -7.81
N ALA A 211 -27.18 -9.87 -7.86
CA ALA A 211 -28.53 -9.60 -8.32
C ALA A 211 -29.27 -8.61 -7.39
N ALA A 212 -29.10 -8.74 -6.07
CA ALA A 212 -29.69 -7.83 -5.10
C ALA A 212 -29.13 -6.41 -5.21
N GLN A 213 -27.83 -6.28 -5.49
CA GLN A 213 -27.17 -5.00 -5.68
C GLN A 213 -27.55 -4.34 -7.02
N ALA A 214 -27.71 -5.13 -8.09
CA ALA A 214 -28.09 -4.64 -9.41
C ALA A 214 -29.52 -4.09 -9.49
N VAL A 215 -30.42 -4.55 -8.62
CA VAL A 215 -31.80 -4.02 -8.53
C VAL A 215 -31.96 -2.95 -7.45
N GLN A 216 -30.89 -2.62 -6.72
CA GLN A 216 -30.93 -1.62 -5.66
C GLN A 216 -31.14 -0.22 -6.26
N GLY A 217 -32.28 0.39 -5.96
CA GLY A 217 -32.64 1.72 -6.48
C GLY A 217 -33.54 1.70 -7.72
N LEU A 218 -33.84 0.53 -8.28
CA LEU A 218 -34.86 0.39 -9.33
C LEU A 218 -36.27 0.42 -8.72
N SER A 219 -37.25 0.91 -9.47
CA SER A 219 -38.66 0.71 -9.12
C SER A 219 -39.02 -0.78 -9.16
N ALA A 220 -40.12 -1.17 -8.50
CA ALA A 220 -40.54 -2.58 -8.46
C ALA A 220 -40.78 -3.18 -9.86
N GLU A 221 -41.26 -2.37 -10.81
CA GLU A 221 -41.51 -2.79 -12.19
C GLU A 221 -40.21 -2.93 -12.99
N GLU A 222 -39.23 -2.03 -12.79
CA GLU A 222 -37.91 -2.12 -13.42
C GLU A 222 -37.08 -3.27 -12.85
N ALA A 223 -37.12 -3.49 -11.53
CA ALA A 223 -36.47 -4.63 -10.88
C ALA A 223 -37.05 -5.95 -11.39
N ALA A 224 -38.37 -6.04 -11.58
CA ALA A 224 -39.02 -7.23 -12.14
C ALA A 224 -38.65 -7.48 -13.61
N ALA A 225 -38.57 -6.42 -14.42
CA ALA A 225 -38.13 -6.51 -15.82
C ALA A 225 -36.65 -6.94 -15.92
N TRP A 226 -35.79 -6.39 -15.07
CA TRP A 226 -34.37 -6.74 -14.99
C TRP A 226 -34.17 -8.19 -14.58
N LEU A 227 -34.84 -8.66 -13.51
CA LEU A 227 -34.75 -10.05 -13.03
C LEU A 227 -35.24 -11.05 -14.07
N LYS A 228 -36.27 -10.69 -14.85
CA LYS A 228 -36.77 -11.52 -15.95
C LYS A 228 -35.72 -11.66 -17.07
N ASN A 229 -35.09 -10.58 -17.50
CA ASN A 229 -34.00 -10.62 -18.49
C ASN A 229 -32.79 -11.40 -17.96
N ALA A 230 -32.41 -11.20 -16.69
CA ALA A 230 -31.31 -11.94 -16.08
C ALA A 230 -31.57 -13.45 -16.00
N ALA A 231 -32.82 -13.86 -15.73
CA ALA A 231 -33.23 -15.28 -15.79
C ALA A 231 -33.16 -15.84 -17.22
N GLU A 232 -33.63 -15.09 -18.22
CA GLU A 232 -33.61 -15.50 -19.64
C GLU A 232 -32.17 -15.62 -20.18
N LEU A 233 -31.24 -14.84 -19.65
CA LEU A 233 -29.80 -14.90 -19.96
C LEU A 233 -29.02 -15.94 -19.14
N GLY A 234 -29.68 -16.65 -18.22
CA GLY A 234 -29.05 -17.66 -17.36
C GLY A 234 -28.12 -17.09 -16.29
N TRP A 235 -28.26 -15.80 -15.95
CA TRP A 235 -27.45 -15.11 -14.94
C TRP A 235 -27.94 -15.35 -13.51
N LEU A 236 -29.15 -15.90 -13.35
CA LEU A 236 -29.69 -16.28 -12.04
C LEU A 236 -29.55 -17.78 -11.79
N PRO A 237 -29.00 -18.20 -10.63
CA PRO A 237 -28.86 -19.61 -10.30
C PRO A 237 -30.22 -20.31 -10.23
N GLY A 238 -30.37 -21.40 -10.99
CA GLY A 238 -31.58 -22.22 -11.04
C GLY A 238 -32.54 -21.97 -12.21
N ALA A 239 -32.24 -21.03 -13.12
CA ALA A 239 -33.10 -20.72 -14.26
C ALA A 239 -33.01 -21.72 -15.44
N GLY A 240 -32.07 -22.67 -15.42
CA GLY A 240 -31.92 -23.68 -16.48
C GLY A 240 -32.33 -25.07 -16.02
N SER A 241 -33.53 -25.52 -16.38
CA SER A 241 -33.90 -26.92 -16.76
C SER A 241 -35.42 -27.15 -16.66
N ALA A 242 -36.17 -26.74 -17.68
CA ALA A 242 -37.48 -27.34 -17.95
C ALA A 242 -37.63 -27.55 -19.47
N GLN A 243 -37.85 -28.82 -19.86
CA GLN A 243 -37.99 -29.41 -21.21
C GLN A 243 -36.66 -29.79 -21.90
N SER A 244 -36.46 -31.01 -22.41
CA SER A 244 -37.38 -32.08 -22.84
C SER A 244 -36.76 -33.47 -22.65
N ALA A 245 -37.58 -34.44 -22.21
CA ALA A 245 -37.26 -35.85 -22.18
C ALA A 245 -37.38 -36.48 -23.58
N GLY A 246 -36.41 -37.30 -23.97
CA GLY A 246 -36.46 -38.04 -25.25
C GLY A 246 -35.38 -39.09 -25.44
N ALA A 247 -35.69 -40.31 -24.99
CA ALA A 247 -35.29 -41.62 -25.54
C ALA A 247 -33.80 -41.99 -25.70
N ALA A 248 -33.40 -43.03 -24.94
CA ALA A 248 -32.31 -43.95 -25.25
C ALA A 248 -32.61 -44.77 -26.54
N PRO A 249 -31.59 -45.35 -27.20
CA PRO A 249 -31.31 -46.76 -26.89
C PRO A 249 -29.84 -47.23 -27.01
N ALA A 250 -29.58 -48.31 -26.26
CA ALA A 250 -28.77 -49.50 -26.58
C ALA A 250 -27.29 -49.37 -27.02
N SER A 251 -26.43 -49.83 -26.10
CA SER A 251 -25.15 -50.52 -26.35
C SER A 251 -25.34 -51.77 -27.24
N PRO A 252 -24.32 -52.32 -27.95
CA PRO A 252 -23.16 -52.93 -27.26
C PRO A 252 -21.82 -52.95 -28.02
N GLY A 253 -20.73 -53.20 -27.27
CA GLY A 253 -19.69 -54.10 -27.76
C GLY A 253 -18.22 -53.70 -27.56
N GLN A 254 -17.59 -54.38 -26.60
CA GLN A 254 -16.24 -54.96 -26.66
C GLN A 254 -15.00 -54.05 -26.79
N GLY A 255 -14.08 -54.22 -25.83
CA GLY A 255 -12.69 -53.74 -25.96
C GLY A 255 -11.95 -53.80 -24.64
N ARG A 256 -11.67 -55.01 -24.16
CA ARG A 256 -10.95 -55.31 -22.92
C ARG A 256 -9.45 -55.22 -23.21
N GLU A 257 -8.80 -54.12 -22.85
CA GLU A 257 -7.35 -54.08 -22.71
C GLU A 257 -6.94 -53.69 -21.29
N LYS A 258 -5.98 -54.48 -20.83
CA LYS A 258 -5.45 -54.67 -19.50
C LYS A 258 -4.35 -53.62 -19.32
N LEU A 259 -4.57 -52.63 -18.44
CA LEU A 259 -3.48 -51.75 -18.01
C LEU A 259 -3.11 -52.06 -16.55
N GLU A 260 -1.81 -52.23 -16.39
CA GLU A 260 -1.13 -52.71 -15.20
C GLU A 260 -1.24 -51.70 -14.06
N THR A 261 -1.32 -52.25 -12.86
CA THR A 261 -1.36 -51.54 -11.60
C THR A 261 0.02 -50.95 -11.33
N GLU A 262 0.22 -49.68 -11.66
CA GLU A 262 1.38 -48.90 -11.22
C GLU A 262 1.13 -48.43 -9.78
N THR A 263 1.89 -49.02 -8.87
CA THR A 263 1.97 -48.66 -7.45
C THR A 263 2.37 -47.20 -7.29
N ALA A 264 1.46 -46.39 -6.75
CA ALA A 264 1.72 -45.04 -6.30
C ALA A 264 2.85 -45.02 -5.25
N PRO A 265 3.90 -44.18 -5.38
CA PRO A 265 4.82 -43.95 -4.30
C PRO A 265 4.14 -43.08 -3.23
N ALA A 266 4.19 -43.62 -2.01
CA ALA A 266 3.78 -42.99 -0.77
C ALA A 266 4.63 -41.75 -0.46
N ASN A 267 3.98 -40.77 0.17
CA ASN A 267 4.54 -39.69 0.98
C ASN A 267 5.66 -38.86 0.32
N ALA A 268 5.24 -37.87 -0.48
CA ALA A 268 6.01 -36.64 -0.57
C ALA A 268 6.02 -35.98 0.83
N PRO A 269 7.19 -35.67 1.42
CA PRO A 269 7.23 -34.91 2.67
C PRO A 269 6.59 -33.54 2.42
N ALA A 270 5.77 -33.09 3.36
CA ALA A 270 5.27 -31.72 3.37
C ALA A 270 6.46 -30.76 3.31
N PRO A 271 6.38 -29.65 2.52
CA PRO A 271 7.43 -28.65 2.51
C PRO A 271 7.70 -28.18 3.94
N PRO A 272 8.98 -28.00 4.33
CA PRO A 272 9.32 -27.51 5.66
C PRO A 272 8.59 -26.19 5.90
N ALA A 273 7.94 -26.06 7.06
CA ALA A 273 7.30 -24.82 7.46
C ALA A 273 8.32 -23.67 7.38
N ALA A 274 8.03 -22.67 6.56
CA ALA A 274 8.81 -21.45 6.43
C ALA A 274 8.66 -20.61 7.71
N ALA A 275 9.33 -21.05 8.78
CA ALA A 275 9.51 -20.27 9.98
C ALA A 275 10.81 -19.47 9.83
N ASP A 276 10.73 -18.34 9.14
CA ASP A 276 11.31 -17.07 9.60
C ASP A 276 11.07 -15.98 8.55
N ASN A 277 10.45 -14.89 9.04
CA ASN A 277 10.40 -13.54 8.46
C ASN A 277 9.25 -13.20 7.49
N SER A 278 8.03 -13.69 7.73
CA SER A 278 6.85 -12.93 7.29
C SER A 278 6.65 -11.78 8.28
N ILE A 279 7.15 -10.58 7.96
CA ILE A 279 6.93 -9.39 8.79
C ILE A 279 5.55 -8.86 8.41
N TYR A 280 4.51 -9.27 9.13
CA TYR A 280 3.14 -8.85 8.86
C TYR A 280 2.94 -7.34 9.08
N PRO A 281 1.88 -6.72 8.52
CA PRO A 281 1.58 -5.29 8.69
C PRO A 281 1.66 -4.74 10.12
N PRO A 282 1.29 -5.46 11.20
CA PRO A 282 1.41 -4.94 12.57
C PRO A 282 2.85 -4.68 13.01
N GLU A 283 3.80 -5.33 12.35
CA GLU A 283 5.23 -5.23 12.59
C GLU A 283 5.95 -4.59 11.40
N ALA A 284 5.21 -3.87 10.53
CA ALA A 284 5.78 -3.23 9.36
C ALA A 284 6.98 -2.35 9.73
N LEU A 285 8.09 -2.57 9.03
CA LEU A 285 9.33 -1.83 9.22
C LEU A 285 9.15 -0.38 8.72
N PRO A 286 9.83 0.62 9.28
CA PRO A 286 9.80 1.94 8.69
C PRO A 286 10.47 1.93 7.30
N LEU A 287 9.85 2.63 6.34
CA LEU A 287 10.49 2.93 5.07
C LEU A 287 11.62 3.93 5.33
N LEU A 288 12.81 3.59 4.84
CA LEU A 288 14.01 4.42 4.88
C LEU A 288 14.34 4.87 3.46
N PRO A 289 15.26 5.84 3.27
CA PRO A 289 15.72 6.19 1.92
C PRO A 289 16.28 4.98 1.14
N LYS A 290 16.83 4.00 1.87
CA LYS A 290 17.27 2.70 1.35
C LYS A 290 17.05 1.61 2.40
N ASN A 291 16.14 0.69 2.12
CA ASN A 291 15.96 -0.55 2.87
C ASN A 291 16.64 -1.70 2.11
N VAL A 292 17.57 -2.41 2.76
CA VAL A 292 18.27 -3.57 2.20
C VAL A 292 17.92 -4.79 3.02
N ASN A 293 17.40 -5.83 2.39
CA ASN A 293 16.95 -7.03 3.08
C ASN A 293 17.01 -8.25 2.16
N ARG A 294 16.69 -9.41 2.73
CA ARG A 294 16.58 -10.68 2.02
C ARG A 294 15.23 -11.31 2.28
N LEU A 295 14.58 -11.79 1.24
CA LEU A 295 13.28 -12.45 1.29
C LEU A 295 13.46 -13.94 1.03
N ALA A 296 12.89 -14.76 1.91
CA ALA A 296 12.78 -16.20 1.70
C ALA A 296 11.79 -16.50 0.55
N PRO A 297 11.82 -17.73 0.00
CA PRO A 297 10.77 -18.19 -0.91
C PRO A 297 9.38 -18.00 -0.31
N HIS A 298 8.45 -17.46 -1.09
CA HIS A 298 7.04 -17.21 -0.71
C HIS A 298 6.84 -16.33 0.53
N ALA A 299 7.87 -15.55 0.90
CA ALA A 299 7.80 -14.64 2.03
C ALA A 299 7.43 -13.22 1.60
N GLU A 300 7.06 -12.40 2.58
CA GLU A 300 6.75 -11.00 2.41
C GLU A 300 7.34 -10.16 3.55
N HIS A 301 7.79 -8.95 3.22
CA HIS A 301 8.17 -7.93 4.18
C HIS A 301 7.28 -6.72 4.00
N TRP A 302 6.80 -6.17 5.11
CA TRP A 302 5.99 -4.96 5.10
C TRP A 302 6.80 -3.76 5.59
N TYR A 303 6.56 -2.62 4.95
CA TYR A 303 7.06 -1.32 5.33
C TYR A 303 5.92 -0.36 5.60
N THR A 304 6.16 0.67 6.40
CA THR A 304 5.23 1.77 6.65
C THR A 304 5.95 3.11 6.63
N PHE A 305 5.26 4.14 6.16
CA PHE A 305 5.72 5.52 6.27
C PHE A 305 4.53 6.46 6.43
N LEU A 306 4.83 7.65 6.95
CA LEU A 306 3.91 8.80 6.97
C LEU A 306 4.46 9.78 5.93
N SER A 307 3.63 10.23 5.01
CA SER A 307 3.97 11.42 4.22
C SER A 307 3.73 12.62 5.14
N ASP A 308 4.77 13.37 5.44
CA ASP A 308 4.70 14.61 6.22
C ASP A 308 6.01 15.37 5.97
N ASP A 309 6.02 16.26 4.99
CA ASP A 309 7.17 17.15 4.72
C ASP A 309 6.95 18.59 5.19
N LEU A 310 5.80 18.84 5.84
CA LEU A 310 5.40 20.11 6.46
C LEU A 310 5.28 21.28 5.49
N ASP A 311 5.06 21.03 4.20
CA ASP A 311 4.66 22.08 3.27
C ASP A 311 3.12 22.27 3.22
N ASP A 312 2.66 23.22 2.41
CA ASP A 312 1.21 23.53 2.30
C ASP A 312 0.52 22.69 1.20
N ASP A 313 1.25 21.80 0.50
CA ASP A 313 0.74 21.00 -0.60
C ASP A 313 0.17 19.66 -0.07
N LEU A 314 -1.15 19.49 -0.19
CA LEU A 314 -1.83 18.27 0.29
C LEU A 314 -1.42 16.99 -0.45
N PHE A 315 -0.80 17.13 -1.63
CA PHE A 315 -0.54 16.02 -2.55
C PHE A 315 0.92 15.99 -2.97
N GLU A 316 1.60 14.92 -2.61
CA GLU A 316 3.02 14.72 -2.88
C GLU A 316 3.26 13.72 -4.00
N GLU A 317 4.19 14.03 -4.90
CA GLU A 317 4.64 13.07 -5.92
C GLU A 317 5.72 12.16 -5.32
N MET A 318 5.41 10.87 -5.21
CA MET A 318 6.34 9.88 -4.70
C MET A 318 6.75 8.90 -5.80
N SER A 319 8.03 8.50 -5.75
CA SER A 319 8.54 7.38 -6.53
C SER A 319 9.17 6.36 -5.59
N LEU A 320 9.04 5.08 -5.93
CA LEU A 320 9.69 3.97 -5.25
C LEU A 320 10.37 3.09 -6.29
N THR A 321 11.62 2.70 -6.00
CA THR A 321 12.36 1.77 -6.84
C THR A 321 12.79 0.57 -6.01
N LEU A 322 12.50 -0.64 -6.51
CA LEU A 322 12.94 -1.90 -5.94
C LEU A 322 13.94 -2.54 -6.91
N PHE A 323 15.17 -2.74 -6.45
CA PHE A 323 16.13 -3.63 -7.11
C PHE A 323 16.15 -4.97 -6.39
N HIS A 324 16.31 -6.06 -7.12
CA HIS A 324 16.44 -7.37 -6.50
C HIS A 324 17.37 -8.31 -7.28
N THR A 325 17.98 -9.24 -6.56
CA THR A 325 18.89 -10.25 -7.10
C THR A 325 18.55 -11.62 -6.52
N PRO A 326 18.49 -12.68 -7.33
CA PRO A 326 18.70 -12.68 -8.77
C PRO A 326 17.52 -12.04 -9.54
N GLY A 327 17.87 -11.35 -10.63
CA GLY A 327 16.94 -10.78 -11.62
C GLY A 327 16.75 -11.65 -12.86
N GLU A 328 17.54 -12.72 -13.02
CA GLU A 328 17.53 -13.52 -14.23
C GLU A 328 16.23 -14.34 -14.40
N GLY A 329 15.81 -14.47 -15.67
CA GLY A 329 14.74 -15.37 -16.09
C GLY A 329 13.37 -14.98 -15.55
N ASN A 330 12.60 -15.99 -15.11
CA ASN A 330 11.24 -15.79 -14.62
C ASN A 330 11.19 -15.16 -13.22
N ILE A 331 12.30 -15.12 -12.47
CA ILE A 331 12.33 -14.66 -11.07
C ILE A 331 11.91 -13.19 -10.96
N ALA A 332 12.31 -12.36 -11.94
CA ALA A 332 11.89 -10.97 -12.01
C ALA A 332 10.36 -10.79 -12.01
N ASN A 333 9.62 -11.77 -12.52
CA ASN A 333 8.15 -11.73 -12.55
C ASN A 333 7.53 -12.12 -11.19
N HIS A 334 8.27 -12.79 -10.32
CA HIS A 334 7.81 -13.28 -9.02
C HIS A 334 8.14 -12.34 -7.86
N VAL A 335 9.03 -11.37 -8.06
CA VAL A 335 9.36 -10.37 -7.04
C VAL A 335 8.63 -9.08 -7.36
N ASN A 336 7.85 -8.57 -6.42
CA ASN A 336 7.09 -7.33 -6.60
C ASN A 336 6.93 -6.57 -5.28
N PHE A 337 6.51 -5.31 -5.38
CA PHE A 337 5.98 -4.57 -4.24
C PHE A 337 4.63 -3.94 -4.54
N GLU A 338 3.79 -3.84 -3.52
CA GLU A 338 2.42 -3.29 -3.57
C GLU A 338 2.28 -2.20 -2.51
N LEU A 339 1.50 -1.14 -2.79
CA LEU A 339 1.26 -0.03 -1.89
C LEU A 339 -0.20 -0.01 -1.40
N PHE A 340 -0.38 0.25 -0.11
CA PHE A 340 -1.68 0.29 0.55
C PHE A 340 -1.79 1.59 1.37
N THR A 341 -2.99 2.17 1.38
CA THR A 341 -3.33 3.28 2.26
C THR A 341 -3.58 2.78 3.68
N GLY A 342 -3.48 3.66 4.67
CA GLY A 342 -3.55 3.29 6.09
C GLY A 342 -4.90 2.72 6.53
N ASP A 343 -5.98 3.06 5.84
CA ASP A 343 -7.33 2.50 6.06
C ASP A 343 -7.41 1.00 5.70
N GLN A 344 -6.63 0.54 4.71
CA GLN A 344 -6.58 -0.87 4.29
C GLN A 344 -6.02 -1.77 5.39
N TYR A 345 -5.20 -1.23 6.29
CA TYR A 345 -4.69 -1.95 7.45
C TYR A 345 -5.81 -2.51 8.34
N GLN A 346 -6.93 -1.79 8.46
CA GLN A 346 -8.07 -2.27 9.25
C GLN A 346 -8.77 -3.48 8.62
N ILE A 347 -8.74 -3.60 7.29
CA ILE A 347 -9.29 -4.75 6.57
C ILE A 347 -8.38 -5.96 6.81
N TRP A 348 -7.07 -5.76 6.66
CA TRP A 348 -6.07 -6.80 6.93
C TRP A 348 -6.18 -7.36 8.36
N THR A 349 -6.24 -6.47 9.37
CA THR A 349 -6.32 -6.87 10.79
C THR A 349 -7.60 -7.60 11.17
N ARG A 350 -8.66 -7.51 10.36
CA ARG A 350 -9.89 -8.30 10.54
C ARG A 350 -9.74 -9.74 10.04
N GLY A 351 -8.57 -10.11 9.52
CA GLY A 351 -8.27 -11.47 9.06
C GLY A 351 -8.78 -11.77 7.65
N THR A 352 -9.08 -10.74 6.85
CA THR A 352 -9.43 -10.90 5.44
C THR A 352 -8.39 -10.23 4.54
N PRO A 353 -7.13 -10.74 4.53
CA PRO A 353 -6.06 -10.14 3.74
C PRO A 353 -6.35 -10.13 2.24
N ASP A 354 -7.19 -11.04 1.74
CA ASP A 354 -7.59 -11.06 0.32
C ASP A 354 -8.49 -9.89 -0.08
N ASP A 355 -9.09 -9.19 0.90
CA ASP A 355 -9.94 -8.03 0.66
C ASP A 355 -9.15 -6.72 0.60
N VAL A 356 -7.86 -6.72 0.96
CA VAL A 356 -7.05 -5.50 0.89
C VAL A 356 -6.83 -5.09 -0.56
N ARG A 357 -7.07 -3.81 -0.85
CA ARG A 357 -6.86 -3.27 -2.19
C ARG A 357 -5.62 -2.40 -2.19
N ASN A 358 -4.64 -2.77 -3.00
CA ASN A 358 -3.53 -1.86 -3.27
C ASN A 358 -4.02 -0.68 -4.12
N PHE A 359 -3.43 0.49 -3.92
CA PHE A 359 -3.64 1.65 -4.81
C PHE A 359 -2.52 1.79 -5.84
N GLY A 360 -1.47 0.97 -5.73
CA GLY A 360 -0.33 0.97 -6.63
C GLY A 360 0.54 -0.27 -6.46
N ALA A 361 1.31 -0.60 -7.50
CA ALA A 361 2.29 -1.68 -7.48
C ALA A 361 3.50 -1.37 -8.36
N GLY A 362 4.62 -2.02 -8.06
CA GLY A 362 5.86 -1.91 -8.81
C GLY A 362 5.73 -2.44 -10.24
N SER A 363 5.88 -1.54 -11.22
CA SER A 363 5.96 -1.90 -12.63
C SER A 363 7.36 -2.38 -12.99
N GLN A 364 7.46 -3.48 -13.74
CA GLN A 364 8.75 -3.98 -14.19
C GLN A 364 9.41 -3.02 -15.18
N VAL A 365 10.68 -2.74 -14.95
CA VAL A 365 11.55 -1.98 -15.84
C VAL A 365 12.90 -2.69 -15.94
N SER A 366 13.69 -2.32 -16.94
CA SER A 366 15.08 -2.77 -17.08
C SER A 366 15.85 -1.60 -17.66
N ARG A 367 16.56 -0.87 -16.79
CA ARG A 367 17.22 0.39 -17.16
C ARG A 367 18.73 0.37 -16.96
N ASP A 368 19.23 -0.52 -16.12
CA ASP A 368 20.66 -0.66 -15.79
C ASP A 368 21.44 -1.59 -16.74
N ASN A 369 20.73 -2.30 -17.64
CA ASN A 369 21.29 -3.31 -18.54
C ASN A 369 22.02 -4.46 -17.82
N ASP A 370 21.77 -4.67 -16.52
CA ASP A 370 22.31 -5.84 -15.80
C ASP A 370 21.28 -6.97 -15.84
N PRO A 371 21.54 -8.08 -16.55
CA PRO A 371 20.60 -9.20 -16.60
C PRO A 371 20.40 -9.87 -15.23
N ASN A 372 21.31 -9.68 -14.28
CA ASN A 372 21.24 -10.29 -12.95
C ASN A 372 20.41 -9.50 -11.95
N THR A 373 19.92 -8.31 -12.33
CA THR A 373 19.20 -7.41 -11.46
C THR A 373 17.81 -7.18 -12.00
N GLY A 374 16.80 -7.50 -11.19
CA GLY A 374 15.42 -7.19 -11.49
C GLY A 374 15.06 -5.83 -10.91
N GLU A 375 14.30 -5.04 -11.66
CA GLU A 375 13.96 -3.68 -11.28
C GLU A 375 12.44 -3.46 -11.37
N ARG A 376 11.84 -2.97 -10.27
CA ARG A 376 10.45 -2.52 -10.23
C ARG A 376 10.42 -1.04 -9.86
N ILE A 377 9.55 -0.28 -10.51
CA ILE A 377 9.32 1.13 -10.19
C ILE A 377 7.84 1.42 -10.03
N TRP A 378 7.49 2.21 -9.03
CA TRP A 378 6.18 2.83 -8.91
C TRP A 378 6.35 4.33 -8.84
N ARG A 379 5.43 5.06 -9.46
CA ARG A 379 5.30 6.52 -9.37
C ARG A 379 3.84 6.88 -9.23
N GLY A 380 3.53 7.79 -8.32
CA GLY A 380 2.19 8.28 -8.16
C GLY A 380 2.11 9.34 -7.08
N THR A 381 0.91 9.86 -6.90
CA THR A 381 0.60 10.89 -5.93
C THR A 381 0.17 10.24 -4.61
N ILE A 382 0.69 10.73 -3.50
CA ILE A 382 0.27 10.40 -2.13
C ILE A 382 -0.30 11.65 -1.46
N VAL A 383 -1.00 11.48 -0.35
CA VAL A 383 -1.65 12.54 0.41
C VAL A 383 -0.79 12.83 1.64
N ASP A 384 -0.57 14.10 1.91
CA ASP A 384 0.19 14.52 3.08
C ASP A 384 -0.57 14.25 4.38
N GLY A 385 0.16 13.88 5.44
CA GLY A 385 -0.38 13.42 6.72
C GLY A 385 -0.96 11.99 6.71
N ASP A 386 -1.09 11.33 5.56
CA ASP A 386 -1.59 9.96 5.48
C ASP A 386 -0.50 8.91 5.72
N ARG A 387 -0.91 7.79 6.32
CA ARG A 387 -0.06 6.62 6.53
C ARG A 387 -0.18 5.67 5.35
N TYR A 388 0.97 5.16 4.92
CA TYR A 388 1.07 4.18 3.85
C TYR A 388 1.78 2.92 4.30
N TYR A 389 1.49 1.83 3.61
CA TYR A 389 2.14 0.54 3.77
C TYR A 389 2.65 0.04 2.43
N ILE A 390 3.82 -0.59 2.42
CA ILE A 390 4.41 -1.22 1.23
C ILE A 390 4.67 -2.69 1.55
N LYS A 391 4.11 -3.59 0.75
CA LYS A 391 4.35 -5.03 0.85
C LYS A 391 5.33 -5.44 -0.23
N VAL A 392 6.54 -5.84 0.13
CA VAL A 392 7.49 -6.49 -0.78
C VAL A 392 7.28 -7.99 -0.67
N LYS A 393 7.05 -8.67 -1.80
CA LYS A 393 6.78 -10.12 -1.84
C LYS A 393 7.71 -10.84 -2.82
N ASN A 394 7.97 -12.10 -2.52
CA ASN A 394 8.76 -13.00 -3.33
C ASN A 394 7.96 -14.28 -3.57
N ASP A 395 7.25 -14.33 -4.69
CA ASP A 395 6.43 -15.48 -5.11
C ASP A 395 7.28 -16.57 -5.80
N SER A 396 8.61 -16.55 -5.63
CA SER A 396 9.53 -17.53 -6.22
C SER A 396 9.98 -18.58 -5.22
N ASP A 397 10.52 -19.68 -5.73
CA ASP A 397 11.11 -20.76 -4.91
C ASP A 397 12.57 -20.47 -4.47
N LEU A 398 13.06 -19.25 -4.72
CA LEU A 398 14.45 -18.86 -4.46
C LEU A 398 14.51 -17.73 -3.44
N TRP A 399 15.63 -17.67 -2.72
CA TRP A 399 15.92 -16.52 -1.88
C TRP A 399 16.27 -15.32 -2.75
N VAL A 400 15.78 -14.14 -2.37
CA VAL A 400 16.00 -12.89 -3.09
C VAL A 400 16.59 -11.86 -2.16
N ASP A 401 17.75 -11.30 -2.50
CA ASP A 401 18.25 -10.08 -1.87
C ASP A 401 17.62 -8.89 -2.59
N TYR A 402 17.09 -7.92 -1.85
CA TYR A 402 16.40 -6.76 -2.43
C TYR A 402 16.75 -5.44 -1.75
N TYR A 403 16.52 -4.37 -2.50
CA TYR A 403 16.82 -2.99 -2.16
C TYR A 403 15.61 -2.14 -2.52
N LEU A 404 14.83 -1.73 -1.52
CA LEU A 404 13.72 -0.80 -1.70
C LEU A 404 14.21 0.63 -1.39
N MET A 405 14.04 1.55 -2.32
CA MET A 405 14.55 2.93 -2.22
C MET A 405 13.45 3.93 -2.54
N THR A 406 13.49 5.08 -1.88
CA THR A 406 12.66 6.23 -2.24
C THR A 406 13.28 7.00 -3.40
N GLY A 407 12.45 7.40 -4.34
CA GLY A 407 12.84 8.07 -5.58
C GLY A 407 12.88 7.16 -6.81
N ASP A 408 13.05 7.80 -7.95
CA ASP A 408 13.30 7.17 -9.25
C ASP A 408 14.81 6.93 -9.41
N ILE A 409 15.28 5.81 -8.86
CA ILE A 409 16.71 5.50 -8.82
C ILE A 409 17.08 4.63 -10.03
N ILE A 410 18.21 4.92 -10.67
CA ILE A 410 18.77 4.15 -11.80
C ILE A 410 20.23 3.83 -11.45
N ASN A 411 20.71 2.64 -11.81
CA ASN A 411 22.09 2.20 -11.57
C ASN A 411 22.50 2.29 -10.09
N ALA A 412 21.63 1.82 -9.20
CA ALA A 412 21.94 1.82 -7.77
C ALA A 412 23.16 0.93 -7.50
N GLU A 413 24.12 1.42 -6.71
CA GLU A 413 25.20 0.59 -6.20
C GLU A 413 24.64 -0.38 -5.15
N LEU A 414 24.43 -1.64 -5.55
CA LEU A 414 23.86 -2.70 -4.71
C LEU A 414 24.89 -3.30 -3.73
N GLY A 415 26.18 -3.00 -3.92
CA GLY A 415 27.27 -3.61 -3.16
C GLY A 415 27.63 -5.01 -3.68
N ASP A 416 28.49 -5.72 -2.96
CA ASP A 416 28.86 -7.09 -3.33
C ASP A 416 27.63 -8.01 -3.24
N MET A 417 27.29 -8.67 -4.35
CA MET A 417 26.29 -9.72 -4.34
C MET A 417 26.64 -10.75 -3.27
N ARG A 418 25.70 -11.03 -2.37
CA ARG A 418 25.84 -12.19 -1.49
C ARG A 418 25.82 -13.43 -2.39
N PRO A 419 26.76 -14.36 -2.24
CA PRO A 419 26.82 -15.53 -3.10
C PRO A 419 25.48 -16.27 -3.05
N THR A 420 24.84 -16.40 -4.21
CA THR A 420 23.56 -17.10 -4.36
C THR A 420 23.79 -18.57 -4.00
N TYR A 421 23.21 -19.01 -2.90
CA TYR A 421 23.23 -20.41 -2.50
C TYR A 421 22.28 -21.19 -3.41
N PRO A 422 22.73 -22.20 -4.18
CA PRO A 422 21.82 -23.03 -4.95
C PRO A 422 20.92 -23.79 -3.98
N ALA A 423 19.61 -23.64 -4.16
CA ALA A 423 18.60 -24.42 -3.44
C ALA A 423 18.93 -25.92 -3.60
N GLY A 424 19.34 -26.55 -2.51
CA GLY A 424 19.54 -28.00 -2.44
C GLY A 424 20.99 -28.54 -2.46
N LYS A 425 22.04 -27.70 -2.43
CA LYS A 425 23.42 -28.20 -2.19
C LYS A 425 24.15 -27.39 -1.13
N SER A 426 24.11 -27.88 0.11
CA SER A 426 25.11 -27.54 1.12
C SER A 426 26.47 -28.07 0.65
N LEU A 427 27.37 -27.17 0.23
CA LEU A 427 28.73 -27.50 -0.21
C LEU A 427 29.79 -27.24 0.87
N LEU A 428 29.42 -27.31 2.14
CA LEU A 428 30.42 -27.51 3.18
C LEU A 428 30.70 -29.01 3.33
N PRO A 429 31.93 -29.51 3.07
CA PRO A 429 32.29 -30.85 3.48
C PRO A 429 32.13 -30.95 5.00
N ALA A 430 31.49 -32.01 5.48
CA ALA A 430 31.07 -32.22 6.87
C ALA A 430 32.23 -32.35 7.90
N GLU A 431 33.46 -31.96 7.55
CA GLU A 431 34.64 -32.12 8.40
C GLU A 431 35.55 -30.89 8.33
N GLN A 432 35.06 -29.74 8.83
CA GLN A 432 35.85 -28.73 9.56
C GLN A 432 34.94 -27.58 10.00
N ILE A 433 33.87 -27.92 10.72
CA ILE A 433 33.31 -26.98 11.68
C ILE A 433 34.26 -27.07 12.88
N ILE A 434 35.11 -26.05 13.06
CA ILE A 434 35.54 -25.72 14.42
C ILE A 434 34.23 -25.38 15.12
N ASP A 435 33.84 -26.23 16.09
CA ASP A 435 32.74 -25.99 17.02
C ASP A 435 32.99 -24.64 17.72
N VAL A 436 32.57 -23.55 17.09
CA VAL A 436 31.97 -22.45 17.83
C VAL A 436 30.54 -22.89 18.01
N GLN A 437 30.35 -23.67 19.06
CA GLN A 437 29.04 -24.03 19.57
C GLN A 437 28.31 -22.71 19.83
N LEU A 438 27.43 -22.31 18.90
CA LEU A 438 26.48 -21.24 19.15
C LEU A 438 25.73 -21.67 20.41
N PRO A 439 25.72 -20.85 21.48
CA PRO A 439 25.02 -21.19 22.69
C PRO A 439 23.56 -21.46 22.33
N PRO A 440 22.92 -22.48 22.92
CA PRO A 440 21.55 -22.83 22.63
C PRO A 440 20.64 -21.60 22.82
N ALA A 441 19.76 -21.36 21.85
CA ALA A 441 18.74 -20.31 21.86
C ALA A 441 17.73 -20.52 23.01
N THR A 442 18.16 -20.25 24.25
CA THR A 442 17.35 -20.42 25.47
C THR A 442 17.61 -19.35 26.53
N THR A 443 18.40 -18.32 26.24
CA THR A 443 18.55 -17.18 27.16
C THR A 443 17.87 -15.99 26.53
N GLN A 444 16.58 -15.83 26.83
CA GLN A 444 15.84 -14.59 26.58
C GLN A 444 16.66 -13.46 27.20
N GLU A 445 17.10 -12.51 26.38
CA GLU A 445 17.89 -11.37 26.82
C GLU A 445 17.08 -10.62 27.91
N PRO A 446 17.68 -10.29 29.06
CA PRO A 446 16.94 -9.64 30.14
C PRO A 446 16.37 -8.30 29.66
N ALA A 447 15.12 -8.01 30.03
CA ALA A 447 14.46 -6.77 29.66
C ALA A 447 15.31 -5.57 30.12
N GLY A 448 15.54 -4.62 29.21
CA GLY A 448 16.37 -3.44 29.40
C GLY A 448 17.82 -3.61 28.94
N ALA A 449 18.35 -4.82 28.77
CA ALA A 449 19.76 -4.99 28.36
C ALA A 449 20.03 -4.57 26.90
N SER A 450 18.97 -4.44 26.10
CA SER A 450 19.06 -4.12 24.68
C SER A 450 17.91 -3.21 24.25
N ILE A 451 18.17 -2.37 23.26
CA ILE A 451 17.16 -1.50 22.65
C ILE A 451 16.04 -2.29 21.94
N ALA A 452 16.26 -3.55 21.58
CA ALA A 452 15.22 -4.44 21.06
C ALA A 452 14.22 -4.89 22.14
N HIS A 453 14.64 -4.86 23.41
CA HIS A 453 13.83 -5.26 24.56
C HIS A 453 13.84 -4.19 25.66
N PRO A 454 13.46 -2.93 25.38
CA PRO A 454 13.64 -1.84 26.32
C PRO A 454 12.62 -1.89 27.45
N LEU A 455 12.98 -1.37 28.62
CA LEU A 455 12.05 -1.20 29.74
C LEU A 455 11.06 -0.07 29.43
N THR A 456 9.76 -0.35 29.49
CA THR A 456 8.76 0.71 29.28
C THR A 456 8.71 1.65 30.50
N ILE A 457 8.90 2.95 30.28
CA ILE A 457 8.88 3.97 31.34
C ILE A 457 7.86 5.07 31.03
N LYS A 458 7.25 5.63 32.09
CA LYS A 458 6.40 6.83 32.04
C LYS A 458 7.15 8.00 32.65
N ALA A 459 6.67 9.23 32.41
CA ALA A 459 7.17 10.39 33.14
C ALA A 459 7.09 10.15 34.66
N GLY A 460 8.16 10.52 35.38
CA GLY A 460 8.34 10.21 36.79
C GLY A 460 9.73 9.66 37.12
N LYS A 461 9.84 9.08 38.33
CA LYS A 461 11.12 8.61 38.91
C LYS A 461 11.27 7.11 38.73
N HIS A 462 12.45 6.69 38.29
CA HIS A 462 12.93 5.33 38.23
C HIS A 462 14.33 5.25 38.85
N GLN A 463 14.68 4.13 39.48
CA GLN A 463 15.99 3.94 40.08
C GLN A 463 16.35 2.46 40.04
N ASP A 464 17.60 2.15 39.76
CA ASP A 464 18.09 0.78 39.75
C ASP A 464 19.63 0.74 39.93
N TRP A 465 20.17 -0.47 39.97
CA TRP A 465 21.60 -0.74 39.93
C TRP A 465 22.03 -1.08 38.50
N LEU A 466 23.15 -0.51 38.05
CA LEU A 466 23.75 -0.78 36.74
C LEU A 466 25.19 -1.27 36.93
N GLY A 467 25.51 -2.48 36.47
CA GLY A 467 26.84 -3.05 36.56
C GLY A 467 27.89 -2.31 35.72
N ALA A 468 29.16 -2.67 35.91
CA ALA A 468 30.27 -2.11 35.15
C ALA A 468 30.17 -2.52 33.67
N GLY A 469 30.25 -1.55 32.76
CA GLY A 469 30.13 -1.78 31.31
C GLY A 469 28.71 -2.10 30.83
N GLU A 470 27.70 -2.06 31.70
CA GLU A 470 26.33 -2.38 31.35
C GLU A 470 25.57 -1.17 30.78
N ASP A 471 24.61 -1.49 29.92
CA ASP A 471 23.62 -0.57 29.39
C ASP A 471 22.24 -0.96 29.91
N VAL A 472 21.40 0.05 30.18
CA VAL A 472 19.96 -0.14 30.32
C VAL A 472 19.22 0.77 29.36
N TRP A 473 18.27 0.17 28.64
CA TRP A 473 17.45 0.82 27.64
C TRP A 473 16.02 0.98 28.15
N PHE A 474 15.46 2.18 27.97
CA PHE A 474 14.06 2.47 28.24
C PHE A 474 13.33 2.90 26.98
N ALA A 475 12.06 2.52 26.85
CA ALA A 475 11.14 3.05 25.87
C ALA A 475 10.20 4.04 26.56
N PHE A 476 10.24 5.29 26.12
CA PHE A 476 9.39 6.37 26.60
C PHE A 476 8.47 6.80 25.45
N ARG A 477 7.16 6.59 25.63
CA ARG A 477 6.15 7.05 24.67
C ARG A 477 5.44 8.28 25.22
N PHE A 478 5.58 9.40 24.53
CA PHE A 478 4.81 10.60 24.83
C PHE A 478 3.47 10.50 24.10
N GLN A 479 2.37 10.29 24.82
CA GLN A 479 1.01 10.28 24.22
C GLN A 479 0.25 11.51 24.69
N ASN A 480 -0.32 12.27 23.75
CA ASN A 480 -1.34 13.27 24.05
C ASN A 480 -2.65 12.78 23.39
N PHE A 481 -3.56 12.26 24.21
CA PHE A 481 -4.83 11.71 23.73
C PHE A 481 -5.90 12.79 23.49
N GLU A 482 -5.64 14.04 23.85
CA GLU A 482 -6.64 15.11 23.79
C GLU A 482 -6.54 15.96 22.50
N GLN A 483 -5.46 15.82 21.72
CA GLN A 483 -5.22 16.61 20.51
C GLN A 483 -4.79 15.72 19.35
N LEU A 484 -5.37 15.96 18.17
CA LEU A 484 -5.09 15.23 16.93
C LEU A 484 -3.78 15.68 16.27
N GLU A 485 -3.34 16.91 16.53
CA GLU A 485 -2.11 17.45 15.97
C GLU A 485 -0.88 17.07 16.81
N PRO A 486 0.29 16.82 16.17
CA PRO A 486 1.53 16.57 16.87
C PRO A 486 1.93 17.81 17.69
N GLU A 487 2.07 17.62 19.00
CA GLU A 487 2.44 18.68 19.93
C GLU A 487 3.91 18.52 20.32
N ILE A 488 4.70 19.59 20.16
CA ILE A 488 6.08 19.62 20.63
C ILE A 488 6.10 20.10 22.08
N ARG A 489 6.60 19.27 23.00
CA ARG A 489 6.77 19.62 24.42
C ARG A 489 8.20 19.46 24.87
N ARG A 490 8.63 20.33 25.79
CA ARG A 490 9.96 20.24 26.39
C ARG A 490 9.93 19.26 27.57
N TYR A 491 10.90 18.35 27.58
CA TYR A 491 11.15 17.46 28.69
C TYR A 491 12.51 17.74 29.28
N THR A 492 12.61 17.55 30.60
CA THR A 492 13.88 17.54 31.32
C THR A 492 14.05 16.17 31.95
N MET A 493 15.18 15.53 31.68
CA MET A 493 15.53 14.23 32.26
C MET A 493 16.74 14.39 33.15
N TYR A 494 16.59 14.03 34.42
CA TYR A 494 17.65 14.06 35.41
C TYR A 494 18.13 12.64 35.66
N LEU A 495 19.43 12.39 35.49
CA LEU A 495 20.08 11.16 35.93
C LEU A 495 20.99 11.51 37.10
N THR A 496 20.68 11.01 38.29
CA THR A 496 21.53 11.13 39.47
C THR A 496 22.18 9.78 39.75
N GLU A 497 23.49 9.75 39.93
CA GLU A 497 24.21 8.51 40.28
C GLU A 497 24.91 8.60 41.64
N SER A 498 25.19 7.44 42.21
CA SER A 498 26.02 7.29 43.41
C SER A 498 26.82 5.99 43.35
N PRO A 499 28.13 6.00 43.68
CA PRO A 499 28.92 7.17 44.10
C PRO A 499 29.23 8.13 42.93
N GLY A 500 29.14 9.44 43.16
CA GLY A 500 29.40 10.48 42.16
C GLY A 500 30.81 11.07 42.17
N GLU A 501 31.71 10.67 43.08
CA GLU A 501 33.09 11.15 43.14
C GLU A 501 34.07 10.23 42.39
N GLY A 502 35.01 10.83 41.65
CA GLY A 502 36.16 10.13 41.11
C GLY A 502 35.99 9.68 39.65
N TYR A 503 36.70 8.60 39.30
CA TYR A 503 36.74 8.07 37.93
C TYR A 503 35.33 7.74 37.43
N VAL A 504 34.52 7.08 38.26
CA VAL A 504 33.19 6.54 37.94
C VAL A 504 32.24 7.58 37.35
N ALA A 505 32.21 8.81 37.89
CA ALA A 505 31.28 9.84 37.41
C ALA A 505 31.59 10.38 36.02
N ASN A 506 32.78 10.09 35.50
CA ASN A 506 33.13 10.44 34.13
C ASN A 506 32.65 9.42 33.09
N HIS A 507 32.04 8.33 33.53
CA HIS A 507 31.76 7.17 32.70
C HIS A 507 30.28 6.85 32.59
N VAL A 508 29.39 7.66 33.16
CA VAL A 508 27.96 7.45 33.00
C VAL A 508 27.42 8.41 31.96
N ASN A 509 26.60 7.89 31.06
CA ASN A 509 26.02 8.65 29.95
C ASN A 509 24.51 8.42 29.90
N LEU A 510 23.77 9.52 29.67
CA LEU A 510 22.36 9.50 29.33
C LEU A 510 22.22 9.92 27.87
N GLU A 511 21.72 9.02 27.03
CA GLU A 511 21.52 9.26 25.61
C GLU A 511 20.04 9.08 25.25
N VAL A 512 19.53 9.95 24.38
CA VAL A 512 18.16 9.91 23.87
C VAL A 512 18.21 9.58 22.39
N TYR A 513 17.42 8.61 21.96
CA TYR A 513 17.34 8.15 20.57
C TYR A 513 15.90 8.20 20.07
N THR A 514 15.74 8.48 18.78
CA THR A 514 14.44 8.39 18.10
C THR A 514 14.22 6.98 17.55
N TYR A 515 12.98 6.65 17.22
CA TYR A 515 12.63 5.36 16.61
C TYR A 515 13.46 5.02 15.34
N PRO A 516 13.77 5.94 14.41
CA PRO A 516 14.68 5.66 13.31
C PRO A 516 16.04 5.06 13.72
N GLN A 517 16.61 5.47 14.86
CA GLN A 517 17.90 5.00 15.35
C GLN A 517 17.86 3.53 15.80
N LEU A 518 16.72 3.04 16.32
CA LEU A 518 16.54 1.62 16.63
C LEU A 518 16.75 0.72 15.39
N ASN A 519 16.36 1.20 14.20
CA ASN A 519 16.52 0.42 12.98
C ASN A 519 17.99 0.33 12.53
N LEU A 520 18.85 1.29 12.90
CA LEU A 520 20.30 1.15 12.70
C LEU A 520 20.85 0.06 13.62
N TRP A 521 20.43 0.03 14.89
CA TRP A 521 20.83 -1.02 15.83
C TRP A 521 20.42 -2.42 15.37
N LEU A 522 19.15 -2.61 14.99
CA LEU A 522 18.60 -3.92 14.57
C LEU A 522 19.32 -4.50 13.33
N ARG A 523 19.96 -3.66 12.53
CA ARG A 523 20.76 -4.08 11.37
C ARG A 523 22.18 -4.55 11.73
N GLY A 524 22.57 -4.46 13.00
CA GLY A 524 23.95 -4.66 13.45
C GLY A 524 24.83 -3.42 13.27
N ASP A 525 24.27 -2.31 12.79
CA ASP A 525 24.96 -1.04 12.55
C ASP A 525 24.90 -0.11 13.78
N GLY A 526 24.89 -0.67 14.99
CA GLY A 526 24.77 0.11 16.23
C GLY A 526 25.84 1.18 16.41
N ALA A 527 26.99 1.02 15.76
CA ALA A 527 28.06 2.02 15.73
C ALA A 527 27.73 3.29 14.92
N LEU A 528 26.72 3.23 14.04
CA LEU A 528 26.25 4.37 13.24
C LEU A 528 25.10 5.12 13.92
N MET A 529 24.65 4.68 15.09
CA MET A 529 23.59 5.38 15.80
C MET A 529 24.10 6.73 16.32
N GLU A 530 23.33 7.77 16.05
CA GLU A 530 23.57 9.10 16.59
C GLU A 530 22.46 9.44 17.59
N PRO A 531 22.81 9.79 18.85
CA PRO A 531 21.82 10.19 19.82
C PRO A 531 21.16 11.49 19.37
N PHE A 532 19.83 11.53 19.44
CA PHE A 532 19.03 12.74 19.29
C PHE A 532 19.44 13.81 20.30
N GLY A 533 19.88 13.39 21.48
CA GLY A 533 20.66 14.24 22.36
C GLY A 533 21.32 13.47 23.49
N VAL A 534 22.30 14.11 24.11
CA VAL A 534 23.11 13.55 25.21
C VAL A 534 22.95 14.45 26.43
N GLY A 535 22.77 13.86 27.60
CA GLY A 535 22.68 14.60 28.86
C GLY A 535 23.98 15.36 29.16
N SER A 536 23.86 16.62 29.56
CA SER A 536 24.98 17.43 30.04
C SER A 536 25.16 17.26 31.54
N ARG A 537 26.41 17.22 32.01
CA ARG A 537 26.72 17.14 33.45
C ARG A 537 26.46 18.47 34.15
N GLU A 538 25.87 18.38 35.33
CA GLU A 538 25.75 19.48 36.29
C GLU A 538 26.91 19.46 37.31
N GLU A 539 26.92 20.41 38.23
CA GLU A 539 27.96 20.48 39.28
C GLU A 539 27.87 19.28 40.26
N TYR A 540 29.00 18.60 40.47
CA TYR A 540 29.11 17.47 41.41
C TYR A 540 28.71 17.87 42.84
N ASN A 541 27.77 17.12 43.43
CA ASN A 541 27.31 17.35 44.80
C ASN A 541 28.17 16.58 45.81
N LYS A 542 29.19 17.27 46.35
CA LYS A 542 30.13 16.73 47.36
C LYS A 542 29.45 16.23 48.64
N VAL A 543 28.33 16.82 49.04
CA VAL A 543 27.66 16.49 50.31
C VAL A 543 27.00 15.12 50.22
N ASN A 544 26.39 14.82 49.07
CA ASN A 544 25.65 13.59 48.85
C ASN A 544 26.46 12.53 48.09
N ASN A 545 27.65 12.88 47.61
CA ASN A 545 28.45 12.07 46.71
C ASN A 545 27.64 11.59 45.49
N THR A 546 27.06 12.57 44.78
CA THR A 546 26.23 12.32 43.60
C THR A 546 26.60 13.25 42.44
N GLN A 547 26.57 12.72 41.23
CA GLN A 547 26.67 13.48 39.99
C GLN A 547 25.29 13.50 39.33
N GLU A 548 24.88 14.66 38.80
CA GLU A 548 23.63 14.83 38.06
C GLU A 548 23.92 15.09 36.58
N PHE A 549 23.13 14.47 35.71
CA PHE A 549 23.11 14.73 34.27
C PHE A 549 21.72 15.22 33.90
N VAL A 550 21.67 16.26 33.09
CA VAL A 550 20.44 16.89 32.63
C VAL A 550 20.39 16.84 31.12
N TRP A 551 19.34 16.22 30.58
CA TRP A 551 18.98 16.39 29.19
C TRP A 551 17.73 17.28 29.11
N GLU A 552 17.81 18.36 28.33
CA GLU A 552 16.67 19.21 28.00
C GLU A 552 16.47 19.23 26.49
N GLY A 553 15.27 18.85 26.03
CA GLY A 553 14.97 18.88 24.60
C GLY A 553 13.49 18.80 24.27
N PRO A 554 13.11 19.19 23.03
CA PRO A 554 11.77 19.03 22.53
C PRO A 554 11.51 17.57 22.16
N LEU A 555 10.36 17.03 22.59
CA LEU A 555 9.82 15.74 22.18
C LEU A 555 8.45 15.96 21.52
N VAL A 556 8.18 15.23 20.45
CA VAL A 556 6.93 15.28 19.67
C VAL A 556 5.94 14.28 20.25
N SER A 557 4.67 14.68 20.40
CA SER A 557 3.61 13.78 20.84
C SER A 557 3.42 12.60 19.90
N ASN A 558 2.88 11.53 20.44
CA ASN A 558 2.61 10.25 19.78
C ASN A 558 3.84 9.51 19.22
N SER A 559 5.05 10.03 19.50
CA SER A 559 6.33 9.38 19.16
C SER A 559 6.89 8.54 20.31
N THR A 560 7.68 7.52 19.96
CA THR A 560 8.43 6.69 20.91
C THR A 560 9.91 7.07 20.86
N TYR A 561 10.47 7.34 22.02
CA TYR A 561 11.89 7.64 22.24
C TYR A 561 12.53 6.54 23.06
N PHE A 562 13.81 6.28 22.79
CA PHE A 562 14.60 5.29 23.51
C PHE A 562 15.66 6.00 24.32
N LEU A 563 15.72 5.72 25.62
CA LEU A 563 16.71 6.28 26.52
C LEU A 563 17.73 5.20 26.81
N ARG A 564 19.01 5.51 26.66
CA ARG A 564 20.10 4.62 27.10
C ARG A 564 20.78 5.26 28.30
N VAL A 565 20.86 4.51 29.38
CA VAL A 565 21.76 4.82 30.49
C VAL A 565 22.90 3.82 30.42
N ARG A 566 24.11 4.33 30.24
CA ARG A 566 25.32 3.52 30.05
C ARG A 566 26.30 3.78 31.18
N ASN A 567 26.86 2.71 31.75
CA ASN A 567 27.94 2.80 32.73
C ASN A 567 29.26 2.29 32.14
N ASP A 568 30.08 3.19 31.61
CA ASP A 568 31.42 2.90 31.08
C ASP A 568 32.50 2.72 32.17
N SER A 569 32.13 2.71 33.45
CA SER A 569 33.10 2.58 34.54
C SER A 569 33.46 1.11 34.78
N ASP A 570 34.50 0.90 35.58
CA ASP A 570 34.95 -0.41 36.04
C ASP A 570 34.20 -0.91 37.30
N SER A 571 33.19 -0.17 37.76
CA SER A 571 32.41 -0.49 38.95
C SER A 571 30.91 -0.34 38.71
N GLY A 572 30.07 -1.05 39.47
CA GLY A 572 28.63 -0.84 39.40
C GLY A 572 28.22 0.48 40.06
N ILE A 573 27.14 1.08 39.54
CA ILE A 573 26.57 2.33 40.03
C ILE A 573 25.12 2.13 40.45
N PHE A 574 24.67 2.92 41.41
CA PHE A 574 23.26 3.15 41.61
C PHE A 574 22.84 4.40 40.86
N TYR A 575 21.78 4.34 40.06
CA TYR A 575 21.26 5.49 39.33
C TYR A 575 19.80 5.76 39.64
N LYS A 576 19.40 7.02 39.46
CA LYS A 576 18.03 7.51 39.55
C LYS A 576 17.72 8.39 38.36
N LEU A 577 16.78 7.97 37.55
CA LEU A 577 16.27 8.68 36.37
C LEU A 577 14.94 9.36 36.71
N ASP A 578 14.83 10.68 36.56
CA ASP A 578 13.59 11.46 36.75
C ASP A 578 13.23 12.18 35.45
N ILE A 579 12.12 11.78 34.83
CA ILE A 579 11.62 12.35 33.57
C ILE A 579 10.49 13.33 33.88
N GLN A 580 10.75 14.62 33.72
CA GLN A 580 9.83 15.70 34.02
C GLN A 580 9.34 16.40 32.75
N LYS A 581 8.04 16.67 32.71
CA LYS A 581 7.41 17.51 31.69
C LYS A 581 7.54 18.97 32.12
N ARG A 582 8.10 19.83 31.26
CA ARG A 582 8.15 21.28 31.52
C ARG A 582 6.95 22.03 30.97
#